data_AF-A0A7D6VJ46-F1
#
_entry.id   AF-A0A7D6VJ46-F1
#
_cell.length_a   1.000
_cell.length_b   1.000
_cell.length_c   1.000
_cell.angle_alpha   90.00
_cell.angle_beta   90.00
_cell.angle_gamma   90.00
#
_symmetry.space_group_name_H-M   'P 1'
#
loop_
_entity.id
_entity.type
_entity.pdbx_description
1 polymer ?
#
loop_
_entity_poly.entity_id
_entity_poly.type
_entity_poly.pdbx_seq_one_letter_code
_entity_poly.pdbx_strand_id
1 'polypeptide(L)'
;MATSRLILGWAAIVLPVLAASALALRTVMNDGSSKKALILVALGAIASVVVWILLRNNGKGLTALAAVPLTVIAALMVAIEVLSMAKGAISQYPAYSLARSNFDALGGKACGLANDVLVESDVNGYNLTPIIDPANPPKDGDPLAGVSPVGFSPNGVPEKLDADNVEVKPGTGNTATQTVGPAFEEGQNAGTGGGKGAEGVNGSTVKLPFGLDPATTPVMGSWQDGVQQPAVLTSSWYELPARAADKPLIVFSIAGRVMSFDQVGNMTYGQELFLEYGRRNPDGTVDYLGKYRPLDVGPAPSWRNARVPMDQIPANADVVRIFARDPILIGDQWLAFTPPRITPASPWTKSPPTPTWSASSPATPSSSATSGSPSPRPACRRCKPSTA
;
A
#
# COMPACT_ATOMS: atom_id res chain seq x y z
N MET A 1 67.23 -16.01 14.57
CA MET A 1 66.47 -15.35 15.66
C MET A 1 65.58 -14.18 15.19
N ALA A 2 65.87 -13.49 14.06
CA ALA A 2 65.04 -12.37 13.57
C ALA A 2 63.67 -12.78 12.99
N THR A 3 63.54 -13.97 12.40
CA THR A 3 62.30 -14.49 11.80
C THR A 3 61.23 -14.86 12.84
N SER A 4 61.62 -15.26 14.06
CA SER A 4 60.67 -15.64 15.11
C SER A 4 60.00 -14.44 15.79
N ARG A 5 60.69 -13.30 15.89
CA ARG A 5 60.13 -12.05 16.45
C ARG A 5 59.12 -11.36 15.53
N LEU A 6 59.27 -11.50 14.21
CA LEU A 6 58.27 -11.05 13.25
C LEU A 6 56.98 -11.89 13.36
N ILE A 7 57.07 -13.22 13.44
CA ILE A 7 55.88 -14.07 13.53
C ILE A 7 55.06 -13.81 14.81
N LEU A 8 55.72 -13.55 15.96
CA LEU A 8 55.02 -13.22 17.21
C LEU A 8 54.37 -11.83 17.21
N GLY A 9 54.98 -10.82 16.60
CA GLY A 9 54.36 -9.49 16.47
C GLY A 9 53.13 -9.48 15.55
N TRP A 10 53.12 -10.36 14.54
CA TRP A 10 52.04 -10.51 13.58
C TRP A 10 50.79 -11.19 14.17
N ALA A 11 50.97 -12.17 15.05
CA ALA A 11 49.86 -12.82 15.75
C ALA A 11 49.11 -11.86 16.67
N ALA A 12 49.80 -10.85 17.24
CA ALA A 12 49.21 -9.88 18.16
C ALA A 12 48.30 -8.83 17.49
N ILE A 13 48.36 -8.66 16.16
CA ILE A 13 47.57 -7.65 15.42
C ILE A 13 46.53 -8.32 14.51
N VAL A 14 46.90 -9.39 13.81
CA VAL A 14 46.02 -10.01 12.79
C VAL A 14 44.95 -10.92 13.40
N LEU A 15 45.27 -11.66 14.47
CA LEU A 15 44.26 -12.46 15.17
C LEU A 15 43.15 -11.61 15.80
N PRO A 16 43.43 -10.50 16.51
CA PRO A 16 42.34 -9.70 17.06
C PRO A 16 41.48 -9.03 16.00
N VAL A 17 42.03 -8.64 14.84
CA VAL A 17 41.24 -8.07 13.72
C VAL A 17 40.38 -9.12 13.03
N LEU A 18 40.90 -10.32 12.79
CA LEU A 18 40.12 -11.44 12.25
C LEU A 18 39.08 -11.94 13.25
N ALA A 19 39.41 -11.99 14.54
CA ALA A 19 38.48 -12.35 15.60
C ALA A 19 37.38 -11.30 15.76
N ALA A 20 37.70 -10.00 15.67
CA ALA A 20 36.72 -8.92 15.69
C ALA A 20 35.82 -8.96 14.45
N SER A 21 36.38 -9.28 13.27
CA SER A 21 35.62 -9.42 12.03
C SER A 21 34.71 -10.65 12.04
N ALA A 22 35.18 -11.78 12.59
CA ALA A 22 34.39 -13.00 12.75
C ALA A 22 33.30 -12.85 13.82
N LEU A 23 33.59 -12.11 14.90
CA LEU A 23 32.62 -11.78 15.94
C LEU A 23 31.55 -10.82 15.41
N ALA A 24 31.95 -9.82 14.62
CA ALA A 24 31.03 -8.92 13.92
C ALA A 24 30.18 -9.66 12.87
N LEU A 25 30.74 -10.62 12.14
CA LEU A 25 29.98 -11.45 11.20
C LEU A 25 28.97 -12.34 11.94
N ARG A 26 29.36 -12.90 13.09
CA ARG A 26 28.49 -13.75 13.91
C ARG A 26 27.35 -12.97 14.58
N THR A 27 27.58 -11.73 15.01
CA THR A 27 26.51 -10.87 15.54
C THR A 27 25.58 -10.37 14.42
N VAL A 28 26.10 -10.09 13.23
CA VAL A 28 25.28 -9.70 12.06
C VAL A 28 24.38 -10.83 11.55
N MET A 29 24.87 -12.08 11.56
CA MET A 29 24.10 -13.23 11.08
C MET A 29 22.99 -13.69 12.05
N ASN A 30 23.13 -13.43 13.36
CA ASN A 30 22.19 -13.93 14.36
C ASN A 30 20.98 -13.02 14.61
N ASP A 31 21.01 -11.75 14.18
CA ASP A 31 20.09 -10.73 14.68
C ASP A 31 19.28 -10.00 13.58
N GLY A 32 19.02 -10.66 12.45
CA GLY A 32 18.16 -10.09 11.40
C GLY A 32 18.63 -8.72 10.87
N SER A 33 19.91 -8.41 11.00
CA SER A 33 20.43 -7.05 10.79
C SER A 33 20.65 -6.72 9.31
N SER A 34 20.31 -5.46 9.00
CA SER A 34 20.19 -4.90 7.65
C SER A 34 21.35 -5.22 6.70
N LYS A 35 21.02 -5.41 5.42
CA LYS A 35 21.95 -5.65 4.29
C LYS A 35 23.17 -4.70 4.25
N LYS A 36 23.07 -3.54 4.88
CA LYS A 36 24.14 -2.53 5.03
C LYS A 36 25.30 -3.00 5.92
N ALA A 37 25.04 -3.81 6.95
CA ALA A 37 26.08 -4.33 7.84
C ALA A 37 26.99 -5.35 7.12
N LEU A 38 26.41 -6.18 6.25
CA LEU A 38 27.16 -7.12 5.40
C LEU A 38 28.12 -6.41 4.43
N ILE A 39 27.69 -5.28 3.85
CA ILE A 39 28.54 -4.49 2.96
C ILE A 39 29.75 -3.93 3.71
N LEU A 40 29.55 -3.41 4.94
CA LEU A 40 30.64 -2.89 5.75
C LEU A 40 31.65 -3.97 6.16
N VAL A 41 31.16 -5.16 6.52
CA VAL A 41 32.03 -6.30 6.83
C VAL A 41 32.84 -6.74 5.60
N ALA A 42 32.20 -6.80 4.42
CA ALA A 42 32.89 -7.13 3.17
C ALA A 42 33.96 -6.09 2.82
N LEU A 43 33.66 -4.79 2.95
CA LEU A 43 34.63 -3.71 2.73
C LEU A 43 35.79 -3.77 3.73
N GLY A 44 35.51 -4.05 5.00
CA GLY A 44 36.54 -4.24 6.02
C GLY A 44 37.45 -5.44 5.75
N ALA A 45 36.88 -6.55 5.26
CA ALA A 45 37.65 -7.71 4.84
C ALA A 45 38.54 -7.42 3.62
N ILE A 46 38.00 -6.73 2.61
CA ILE A 46 38.75 -6.33 1.41
C ILE A 46 39.91 -5.40 1.79
N ALA A 47 39.67 -4.37 2.61
CA ALA A 47 40.71 -3.46 3.08
C ALA A 47 41.82 -4.22 3.84
N SER A 48 41.45 -5.18 4.69
CA SER A 48 42.39 -6.00 5.44
C SER A 48 43.26 -6.89 4.54
N VAL A 49 42.68 -7.47 3.48
CA VAL A 49 43.41 -8.25 2.47
C VAL A 49 44.34 -7.35 1.65
N VAL A 50 43.91 -6.15 1.26
CA VAL A 50 44.74 -5.18 0.54
C VAL A 50 45.94 -4.77 1.38
N VAL A 51 45.75 -4.44 2.67
CA VAL A 51 46.84 -4.13 3.60
C VAL A 51 47.80 -5.31 3.74
N TRP A 52 47.28 -6.54 3.84
CA TRP A 52 48.12 -7.75 3.89
C TRP A 52 48.98 -7.94 2.63
N ILE A 53 48.42 -7.73 1.43
CA ILE A 53 49.16 -7.82 0.16
C ILE A 53 50.25 -6.73 0.08
N LEU A 54 49.91 -5.49 0.46
CA LEU A 54 50.83 -4.35 0.47
C LEU A 54 52.02 -4.56 1.43
N LEU A 55 51.76 -5.17 2.59
CA LEU A 55 52.81 -5.48 3.57
C LEU A 55 53.69 -6.68 3.16
N ARG A 56 53.20 -7.58 2.30
CA ARG A 56 53.88 -8.83 1.93
C ARG A 56 54.73 -8.71 0.66
N ASN A 57 54.41 -7.78 -0.25
CA ASN A 57 55.02 -7.73 -1.57
C ASN A 57 55.92 -6.49 -1.73
N ASN A 58 57.23 -6.66 -1.91
CA ASN A 58 58.20 -5.59 -2.22
C ASN A 58 58.03 -5.07 -3.67
N GLY A 59 56.86 -4.54 -3.99
CA GLY A 59 56.62 -3.64 -5.13
C GLY A 59 56.51 -4.23 -6.54
N LYS A 60 56.58 -5.56 -6.75
CA LYS A 60 56.67 -6.12 -8.12
C LYS A 60 55.45 -6.88 -8.66
N GLY A 61 54.42 -7.14 -7.85
CA GLY A 61 53.20 -7.86 -8.27
C GLY A 61 51.91 -7.05 -8.25
N LEU A 62 51.98 -5.73 -8.00
CA LEU A 62 50.81 -4.91 -7.72
C LEU A 62 50.18 -4.24 -8.94
N THR A 63 50.86 -4.18 -10.09
CA THR A 63 50.44 -3.37 -11.24
C THR A 63 49.21 -3.91 -11.97
N ALA A 64 49.02 -5.23 -12.03
CA ALA A 64 47.83 -5.82 -12.65
C ALA A 64 46.58 -5.76 -11.75
N LEU A 65 46.76 -5.87 -10.42
CA LEU A 65 45.65 -5.83 -9.45
C LEU A 65 45.22 -4.38 -9.11
N ALA A 66 46.14 -3.42 -9.21
CA ALA A 66 45.87 -2.00 -8.96
C ALA A 66 45.19 -1.28 -10.14
N ALA A 67 45.19 -1.87 -11.34
CA ALA A 67 44.81 -1.15 -12.56
C ALA A 67 43.29 -1.06 -12.83
N VAL A 68 42.46 -1.91 -12.24
CA VAL A 68 41.04 -2.01 -12.64
C VAL A 68 40.00 -2.20 -11.49
N PRO A 69 40.27 -1.89 -10.20
CA PRO A 69 39.24 -2.08 -9.16
C PRO A 69 38.01 -1.18 -9.38
N LEU A 70 38.22 0.05 -9.88
CA LEU A 70 37.12 0.99 -10.13
C LEU A 70 36.18 0.50 -11.23
N THR A 71 36.71 -0.03 -12.34
CA THR A 71 35.90 -0.53 -13.46
C THR A 71 35.11 -1.76 -13.06
N VAL A 72 35.67 -2.66 -12.25
CA VAL A 72 34.95 -3.84 -11.75
C VAL A 72 33.78 -3.42 -10.85
N ILE A 73 34.02 -2.48 -9.93
CA ILE A 73 32.96 -1.95 -9.05
C ILE A 73 31.89 -1.24 -9.88
N ALA A 74 32.28 -0.39 -10.83
CA ALA A 74 31.34 0.32 -11.70
C ALA A 74 30.49 -0.66 -12.53
N ALA A 75 31.10 -1.68 -13.14
CA ALA A 75 30.39 -2.71 -13.89
C ALA A 75 29.42 -3.51 -13.00
N LEU A 76 29.82 -3.83 -11.76
CA LEU A 76 28.96 -4.52 -10.81
C LEU A 76 27.76 -3.65 -10.41
N MET A 77 27.96 -2.35 -10.16
CA MET A 77 26.88 -1.41 -9.83
C MET A 77 25.88 -1.32 -10.99
N VAL A 78 26.36 -1.12 -12.22
CA VAL A 78 25.51 -1.12 -13.42
C VAL A 78 24.75 -2.43 -13.57
N ALA A 79 25.42 -3.57 -13.37
CA ALA A 79 24.76 -4.87 -13.43
C ALA A 79 23.65 -5.00 -12.38
N ILE A 80 23.89 -4.55 -11.14
CA ILE A 80 22.88 -4.56 -10.07
C ILE A 80 21.70 -3.66 -10.41
N GLU A 81 21.94 -2.46 -10.95
CA GLU A 81 20.89 -1.52 -11.37
C GLU A 81 20.02 -2.13 -12.47
N VAL A 82 20.62 -2.66 -13.54
CA VAL A 82 19.90 -3.30 -14.65
C VAL A 82 19.13 -4.54 -14.17
N LEU A 83 19.76 -5.40 -13.37
CA LEU A 83 19.11 -6.59 -12.82
C LEU A 83 17.97 -6.23 -11.86
N SER A 84 18.07 -5.13 -11.12
CA SER A 84 16.99 -4.67 -10.23
C SER A 84 15.75 -4.23 -11.01
N MET A 85 15.94 -3.49 -12.11
CA MET A 85 14.86 -3.07 -13.01
C MET A 85 14.25 -4.28 -13.72
N ALA A 86 15.09 -5.20 -14.22
CA ALA A 86 14.64 -6.43 -14.85
C ALA A 86 13.83 -7.31 -13.88
N LYS A 87 14.33 -7.50 -12.66
CA LYS A 87 13.61 -8.24 -11.61
C LYS A 87 12.25 -7.57 -11.33
N GLY A 88 12.21 -6.25 -11.20
CA GLY A 88 10.96 -5.51 -10.98
C GLY A 88 9.95 -5.70 -12.11
N ALA A 89 10.40 -5.66 -13.37
CA ALA A 89 9.54 -5.90 -14.53
C ALA A 89 8.97 -7.33 -14.56
N ILE A 90 9.79 -8.33 -14.22
CA ILE A 90 9.37 -9.74 -14.19
C ILE A 90 8.43 -10.01 -13.01
N SER A 91 8.80 -9.57 -11.80
CA SER A 91 8.03 -9.88 -10.59
C SER A 91 6.67 -9.20 -10.52
N GLN A 92 6.51 -8.06 -11.20
CA GLN A 92 5.24 -7.35 -11.25
C GLN A 92 4.34 -7.84 -12.39
N TYR A 93 4.82 -8.63 -13.34
CA TYR A 93 3.97 -9.11 -14.44
C TYR A 93 2.85 -10.03 -13.92
N PRO A 94 1.56 -9.82 -14.31
CA PRO A 94 1.08 -9.00 -15.41
C PRO A 94 0.57 -7.60 -15.00
N ALA A 95 0.96 -7.04 -13.86
CA ALA A 95 0.66 -5.65 -13.52
C ALA A 95 1.55 -4.65 -14.32
N TYR A 96 1.33 -3.35 -14.12
CA TYR A 96 2.07 -2.29 -14.80
C TYR A 96 3.56 -2.30 -14.43
N SER A 97 4.44 -2.13 -15.42
CA SER A 97 5.84 -1.76 -15.21
C SER A 97 6.30 -0.82 -16.32
N LEU A 98 7.35 -0.02 -16.06
CA LEU A 98 7.93 0.86 -17.10
C LEU A 98 8.39 0.06 -18.32
N ALA A 99 8.99 -1.11 -18.11
CA ALA A 99 9.42 -1.99 -19.19
C ALA A 99 8.23 -2.48 -20.03
N ARG A 100 7.19 -3.03 -19.39
CA ARG A 100 5.98 -3.48 -20.09
C ARG A 100 5.32 -2.33 -20.86
N SER A 101 5.16 -1.16 -20.23
CA SER A 101 4.60 0.03 -20.88
C SER A 101 5.34 0.41 -22.17
N ASN A 102 6.68 0.40 -22.13
CA ASN A 102 7.51 0.70 -23.30
C ASN A 102 7.37 -0.36 -24.40
N PHE A 103 7.36 -1.65 -24.04
CA PHE A 103 7.15 -2.73 -25.02
C PHE A 103 5.73 -2.74 -25.61
N ASP A 104 4.71 -2.53 -24.78
CA ASP A 104 3.31 -2.40 -25.19
C ASP A 104 3.12 -1.21 -26.15
N ALA A 105 3.82 -0.10 -25.93
CA ALA A 105 3.82 1.05 -26.83
C ALA A 105 4.39 0.73 -28.22
N LEU A 106 5.45 -0.11 -28.32
CA LEU A 106 5.97 -0.58 -29.62
C LEU A 106 4.92 -1.42 -30.38
N GLY A 107 4.07 -2.13 -29.65
CA GLY A 107 2.93 -2.89 -30.19
C GLY A 107 1.65 -2.08 -30.38
N GLY A 108 1.69 -0.74 -30.25
CA GLY A 108 0.53 0.14 -30.46
C GLY A 108 -0.34 0.40 -29.23
N LYS A 109 -0.06 -0.21 -28.07
CA LYS A 109 -0.78 -0.01 -26.80
C LYS A 109 -0.13 1.06 -25.94
N ALA A 110 -0.16 2.31 -26.41
CA ALA A 110 0.64 3.41 -25.85
C ALA A 110 0.03 4.15 -24.63
N CYS A 111 -1.10 3.69 -24.07
CA CYS A 111 -1.77 4.40 -22.97
C CYS A 111 -1.08 4.22 -21.60
N GLY A 112 -0.05 3.37 -21.51
CA GLY A 112 0.73 3.15 -20.29
C GLY A 112 -0.14 2.77 -19.09
N LEU A 113 0.10 3.42 -17.95
CA LEU A 113 -0.56 3.14 -16.66
C LEU A 113 -2.09 3.24 -16.74
N ALA A 114 -2.64 4.03 -17.66
CA ALA A 114 -4.08 4.16 -17.84
C ALA A 114 -4.79 2.85 -18.26
N ASN A 115 -4.04 1.90 -18.83
CA ASN A 115 -4.58 0.58 -19.17
C ASN A 115 -4.75 -0.31 -17.93
N ASP A 116 -3.96 -0.09 -16.88
CA ASP A 116 -3.92 -0.94 -15.69
C ASP A 116 -4.58 -0.27 -14.46
N VAL A 117 -4.83 1.05 -14.48
CA VAL A 117 -5.67 1.71 -13.46
C VAL A 117 -7.13 1.45 -13.77
N LEU A 118 -7.82 0.80 -12.84
CA LEU A 118 -9.25 0.59 -12.89
C LEU A 118 -9.98 1.67 -12.10
N VAL A 119 -11.05 2.21 -12.69
CA VAL A 119 -11.89 3.24 -12.08
C VAL A 119 -13.30 2.72 -11.93
N GLU A 120 -13.89 3.06 -10.78
CA GLU A 120 -15.30 2.90 -10.48
C GLU A 120 -16.08 4.08 -11.07
N SER A 121 -16.93 3.84 -12.08
CA SER A 121 -17.71 4.92 -12.73
C SER A 121 -19.00 5.26 -11.99
N ASP A 122 -19.61 4.29 -11.34
CA ASP A 122 -20.82 4.44 -10.54
C ASP A 122 -20.62 3.74 -9.19
N VAL A 123 -20.44 4.53 -8.14
CA VAL A 123 -20.19 4.04 -6.78
C VAL A 123 -21.45 3.57 -6.05
N ASN A 124 -22.65 3.92 -6.55
CA ASN A 124 -23.92 3.65 -5.86
C ASN A 124 -24.73 2.51 -6.51
N GLY A 125 -24.49 2.22 -7.79
CA GLY A 125 -25.29 1.26 -8.56
C GLY A 125 -25.06 -0.23 -8.26
N TYR A 126 -24.03 -0.59 -7.47
CA TYR A 126 -23.59 -1.98 -7.29
C TYR A 126 -23.37 -2.39 -5.83
N ASN A 127 -24.13 -1.78 -4.91
CA ASN A 127 -24.20 -2.20 -3.52
C ASN A 127 -24.69 -3.65 -3.43
N LEU A 128 -24.06 -4.46 -2.57
CA LEU A 128 -24.51 -5.84 -2.37
C LEU A 128 -25.86 -5.84 -1.65
N THR A 129 -26.71 -6.80 -2.02
CA THR A 129 -28.02 -6.96 -1.43
C THR A 129 -27.93 -7.80 -0.15
N PRO A 130 -28.42 -7.30 0.99
CA PRO A 130 -28.44 -8.09 2.21
C PRO A 130 -29.42 -9.25 2.09
N ILE A 131 -29.06 -10.39 2.69
CA ILE A 131 -29.95 -11.53 2.87
C ILE A 131 -30.29 -11.68 4.35
N ILE A 132 -31.46 -12.23 4.63
CA ILE A 132 -31.89 -12.54 5.99
C ILE A 132 -31.41 -13.95 6.30
N ASP A 133 -30.54 -14.08 7.30
CA ASP A 133 -30.23 -15.36 7.96
C ASP A 133 -31.30 -15.60 9.05
N PRO A 134 -32.19 -16.60 8.91
CA PRO A 134 -33.23 -16.87 9.90
C PRO A 134 -32.68 -17.19 11.30
N ALA A 135 -31.45 -17.70 11.40
CA ALA A 135 -30.83 -18.00 12.68
C ALA A 135 -30.33 -16.73 13.40
N ASN A 136 -30.03 -15.67 12.64
CA ASN A 136 -29.38 -14.46 13.11
C ASN A 136 -29.98 -13.21 12.43
N PRO A 137 -31.27 -12.90 12.65
CA PRO A 137 -31.91 -11.76 12.01
C PRO A 137 -31.33 -10.42 12.50
N PRO A 138 -31.24 -9.39 11.63
CA PRO A 138 -30.75 -8.08 12.04
C PRO A 138 -31.68 -7.40 13.04
N LYS A 139 -31.08 -6.68 13.99
CA LYS A 139 -31.78 -5.83 14.95
C LYS A 139 -32.46 -4.67 14.22
N ASP A 140 -33.72 -4.42 14.55
CA ASP A 140 -34.52 -3.31 14.00
C ASP A 140 -34.60 -3.30 12.46
N GLY A 141 -34.26 -4.42 11.80
CA GLY A 141 -34.22 -4.55 10.36
C GLY A 141 -33.04 -3.86 9.67
N ASP A 142 -32.06 -3.30 10.39
CA ASP A 142 -30.86 -2.68 9.80
C ASP A 142 -29.81 -3.75 9.43
N PRO A 143 -29.58 -4.01 8.14
CA PRO A 143 -28.65 -5.06 7.73
C PRO A 143 -27.19 -4.77 8.10
N LEU A 144 -26.79 -3.48 8.13
CA LEU A 144 -25.41 -3.12 8.46
C LEU A 144 -25.16 -3.25 9.96
N ALA A 145 -26.17 -2.97 10.79
CA ALA A 145 -26.11 -3.14 12.25
C ALA A 145 -26.03 -4.61 12.69
N GLY A 146 -26.65 -5.52 11.91
CA GLY A 146 -26.68 -6.95 12.21
C GLY A 146 -27.43 -7.27 13.52
N VAL A 147 -27.13 -8.41 14.15
CA VAL A 147 -27.96 -8.96 15.25
C VAL A 147 -27.93 -8.15 16.54
N SER A 148 -26.73 -7.70 16.95
CA SER A 148 -26.54 -7.04 18.25
C SER A 148 -25.29 -6.16 18.20
N PRO A 149 -25.35 -4.99 17.55
CA PRO A 149 -24.24 -4.04 17.56
C PRO A 149 -24.00 -3.54 19.00
N VAL A 150 -22.74 -3.55 19.43
CA VAL A 150 -22.31 -2.99 20.72
C VAL A 150 -21.30 -1.87 20.43
N GLY A 151 -21.51 -0.68 21.00
CA GLY A 151 -20.58 0.45 20.84
C GLY A 151 -20.49 1.05 19.42
N PHE A 152 -21.26 0.53 18.46
CA PHE A 152 -21.38 1.10 17.11
C PHE A 152 -22.69 1.88 16.96
N SER A 153 -22.64 3.04 16.29
CA SER A 153 -23.83 3.83 15.97
C SER A 153 -23.76 4.50 14.59
N PRO A 154 -24.91 4.90 14.01
CA PRO A 154 -24.95 5.61 12.73
C PRO A 154 -24.19 6.93 12.70
N ASN A 155 -24.06 7.60 13.86
CA ASN A 155 -23.34 8.85 14.02
C ASN A 155 -22.00 8.67 14.76
N GLY A 156 -21.50 7.43 14.86
CA GLY A 156 -20.24 7.09 15.54
C GLY A 156 -19.00 7.40 14.70
N VAL A 157 -18.96 8.59 14.07
CA VAL A 157 -17.86 9.07 13.24
C VAL A 157 -17.57 10.53 13.61
N PRO A 158 -16.30 10.90 13.92
CA PRO A 158 -15.94 12.29 14.16
C PRO A 158 -16.24 13.19 12.96
N GLU A 159 -16.59 14.45 13.23
CA GLU A 159 -16.81 15.44 12.17
C GLU A 159 -15.53 15.79 11.40
N LYS A 160 -14.36 15.59 12.00
CA LYS A 160 -13.06 15.94 11.42
C LYS A 160 -12.19 14.69 11.33
N LEU A 161 -11.82 14.33 10.09
CA LEU A 161 -11.11 13.10 9.75
C LEU A 161 -9.79 13.38 9.02
N ASP A 162 -9.09 14.45 9.41
CA ASP A 162 -7.85 14.84 8.74
C ASP A 162 -6.81 13.72 8.81
N ALA A 163 -6.26 13.37 7.64
CA ALA A 163 -5.19 12.40 7.50
C ALA A 163 -3.96 12.79 8.33
N ASP A 164 -3.31 11.78 8.90
CA ASP A 164 -2.02 11.94 9.57
C ASP A 164 -1.00 12.57 8.60
N ASN A 165 -0.15 13.46 9.11
CA ASN A 165 0.88 14.11 8.32
C ASN A 165 1.97 13.13 7.89
N VAL A 166 2.56 13.38 6.72
CA VAL A 166 3.65 12.57 6.18
C VAL A 166 4.93 13.39 6.16
N GLU A 167 6.00 12.82 6.72
CA GLU A 167 7.32 13.45 6.67
C GLU A 167 7.87 13.42 5.24
N VAL A 168 8.17 14.60 4.71
CA VAL A 168 8.87 14.80 3.45
C VAL A 168 10.36 14.86 3.72
N LYS A 169 11.08 13.88 3.17
CA LYS A 169 12.53 13.78 3.35
C LYS A 169 13.26 14.90 2.61
N PRO A 170 14.29 15.52 3.23
CA PRO A 170 15.13 16.49 2.54
C PRO A 170 15.70 15.94 1.23
N GLY A 171 15.69 16.76 0.18
CA GLY A 171 16.10 16.37 -1.18
C GLY A 171 15.00 15.77 -2.05
N THR A 172 13.76 15.71 -1.55
CA THR A 172 12.58 15.37 -2.39
C THR A 172 12.37 16.48 -3.43
N GLY A 173 12.31 16.09 -4.71
CA GLY A 173 12.06 17.03 -5.80
C GLY A 173 10.66 17.66 -5.73
N ASN A 174 10.51 18.84 -6.33
CA ASN A 174 9.23 19.56 -6.49
C ASN A 174 8.54 19.99 -5.18
N THR A 175 9.29 20.18 -4.10
CA THR A 175 8.77 20.83 -2.90
C THR A 175 9.04 22.34 -2.98
N ALA A 176 8.02 23.16 -2.69
CA ALA A 176 8.16 24.62 -2.68
C ALA A 176 9.08 25.11 -1.55
N THR A 177 9.21 24.31 -0.49
CA THR A 177 10.08 24.58 0.65
C THR A 177 11.18 23.51 0.69
N GLN A 178 12.44 23.97 0.61
CA GLN A 178 13.63 23.15 0.83
C GLN A 178 14.18 23.55 2.20
N THR A 179 13.65 22.95 3.27
CA THR A 179 14.09 23.25 4.64
C THR A 179 15.18 22.29 5.08
N VAL A 180 16.12 22.78 5.90
CA VAL A 180 17.11 21.96 6.59
C VAL A 180 16.49 21.50 7.92
N GLY A 181 15.48 20.62 7.83
CA GLY A 181 14.69 20.12 8.95
C GLY A 181 13.58 19.16 8.48
N PRO A 182 12.86 18.49 9.39
CA PRO A 182 11.73 17.66 8.99
C PRO A 182 10.62 18.55 8.41
N ALA A 183 10.26 18.31 7.16
CA ALA A 183 9.09 18.90 6.53
C ALA A 183 7.93 17.91 6.65
N PHE A 184 6.73 18.40 6.95
CA PHE A 184 5.53 17.58 7.03
C PHE A 184 4.51 18.12 6.06
N GLU A 185 3.89 17.22 5.31
CA GLU A 185 2.79 17.56 4.41
C GLU A 185 1.55 16.81 4.85
N GLU A 186 0.41 17.50 4.77
CA GLU A 186 -0.91 16.92 5.02
C GLU A 186 -1.61 16.75 3.67
N GLY A 187 -2.27 15.61 3.47
CA GLY A 187 -2.89 15.30 2.19
C GLY A 187 -3.90 14.18 2.29
N GLN A 188 -5.08 14.44 1.74
CA GLN A 188 -6.16 13.47 1.63
C GLN A 188 -6.99 13.77 0.38
N ASN A 189 -7.79 12.80 -0.05
CA ASN A 189 -8.66 12.99 -1.20
C ASN A 189 -9.76 14.02 -0.90
N ALA A 190 -10.18 14.76 -1.92
CA ALA A 190 -11.25 15.73 -1.76
C ALA A 190 -12.53 15.04 -1.26
N GLY A 191 -13.14 15.59 -0.20
CA GLY A 191 -14.37 15.07 0.39
C GLY A 191 -14.19 13.90 1.37
N THR A 192 -12.95 13.50 1.71
CA THR A 192 -12.72 12.38 2.66
C THR A 192 -12.43 12.80 4.10
N GLY A 193 -12.30 14.11 4.35
CA GLY A 193 -11.98 14.68 5.67
C GLY A 193 -13.16 14.76 6.67
N GLY A 194 -14.30 14.16 6.36
CA GLY A 194 -15.48 14.14 7.24
C GLY A 194 -16.43 15.33 7.09
N GLY A 195 -17.26 15.52 8.12
CA GLY A 195 -18.25 16.60 8.24
C GLY A 195 -19.67 16.07 8.38
N LYS A 196 -20.64 16.98 8.36
CA LYS A 196 -22.07 16.65 8.31
C LYS A 196 -22.62 16.69 6.89
N GLY A 197 -23.50 15.73 6.58
CA GLY A 197 -24.17 15.57 5.30
C GLY A 197 -25.69 15.57 5.45
N ALA A 198 -26.39 15.17 4.39
CA ALA A 198 -27.82 14.86 4.48
C ALA A 198 -28.05 13.63 5.36
N GLU A 199 -29.23 13.53 5.96
CA GLU A 199 -29.62 12.36 6.75
C GLU A 199 -29.67 11.11 5.86
N GLY A 200 -29.02 10.05 6.31
CA GLY A 200 -28.92 8.78 5.61
C GLY A 200 -29.97 7.75 6.02
N VAL A 201 -29.96 6.59 5.36
CA VAL A 201 -31.02 5.56 5.53
C VAL A 201 -31.19 5.02 6.95
N ASN A 202 -30.14 5.06 7.77
CA ASN A 202 -30.16 4.63 9.16
C ASN A 202 -30.07 5.81 10.16
N GLY A 203 -30.41 7.03 9.71
CA GLY A 203 -30.40 8.25 10.53
C GLY A 203 -29.00 8.85 10.75
N SER A 204 -27.99 8.39 10.02
CA SER A 204 -26.65 8.99 10.06
C SER A 204 -26.67 10.40 9.45
N THR A 205 -26.00 11.35 10.06
CA THR A 205 -25.78 12.71 9.54
C THR A 205 -24.35 12.93 9.04
N VAL A 206 -23.60 11.84 8.89
CA VAL A 206 -22.20 11.84 8.47
C VAL A 206 -22.08 12.19 6.99
N LYS A 207 -21.15 13.08 6.64
CA LYS A 207 -20.84 13.36 5.23
C LYS A 207 -20.10 12.18 4.60
N LEU A 208 -20.76 11.51 3.66
CA LEU A 208 -20.18 10.37 2.95
C LEU A 208 -19.13 10.80 1.90
N PRO A 209 -18.06 10.00 1.71
CA PRO A 209 -17.03 10.25 0.72
C PRO A 209 -17.45 9.78 -0.68
N PHE A 210 -16.64 10.09 -1.70
CA PHE A 210 -16.72 9.54 -3.06
C PHE A 210 -18.02 9.77 -3.83
N GLY A 211 -18.94 10.58 -3.32
CA GLY A 211 -20.28 10.74 -3.90
C GLY A 211 -21.23 9.58 -3.58
N LEU A 212 -20.97 8.84 -2.49
CA LEU A 212 -21.91 7.86 -1.98
C LEU A 212 -23.21 8.56 -1.57
N ASP A 213 -24.33 7.97 -1.97
CA ASP A 213 -25.66 8.52 -1.73
C ASP A 213 -26.15 8.15 -0.32
N PRO A 214 -26.37 9.13 0.58
CA PRO A 214 -26.87 8.87 1.93
C PRO A 214 -28.25 8.20 1.92
N ALA A 215 -29.06 8.40 0.86
CA ALA A 215 -30.38 7.79 0.73
C ALA A 215 -30.34 6.27 0.43
N THR A 216 -29.16 5.70 0.19
CA THR A 216 -28.99 4.25 -0.03
C THR A 216 -27.84 3.64 0.77
N THR A 217 -26.99 4.45 1.38
CA THR A 217 -25.75 4.00 2.03
C THR A 217 -25.80 4.26 3.55
N PRO A 218 -26.06 3.22 4.38
CA PRO A 218 -25.93 3.34 5.83
C PRO A 218 -24.45 3.42 6.25
N VAL A 219 -24.21 3.95 7.45
CA VAL A 219 -22.89 3.99 8.08
C VAL A 219 -22.98 3.42 9.48
N MET A 220 -21.94 2.73 9.92
CA MET A 220 -21.75 2.38 11.33
C MET A 220 -20.33 2.73 11.74
N GLY A 221 -20.16 3.37 12.90
CA GLY A 221 -18.85 3.68 13.46
C GLY A 221 -18.78 3.52 14.98
N SER A 222 -17.59 3.23 15.49
CA SER A 222 -17.32 2.95 16.91
C SER A 222 -16.94 4.17 17.73
N TRP A 223 -16.80 5.35 17.10
CA TRP A 223 -16.45 6.57 17.83
C TRP A 223 -17.59 6.95 18.77
N GLN A 224 -17.23 7.23 20.02
CA GLN A 224 -18.15 7.61 21.09
C GLN A 224 -17.76 8.98 21.63
N ASP A 225 -18.75 9.83 21.88
CA ASP A 225 -18.51 11.08 22.60
C ASP A 225 -18.41 10.79 24.10
N GLY A 226 -17.30 11.21 24.73
CA GLY A 226 -17.01 10.94 26.14
C GLY A 226 -16.39 9.57 26.44
N VAL A 227 -17.01 8.81 27.35
CA VAL A 227 -16.43 7.57 27.89
C VAL A 227 -16.44 6.48 26.82
N GLN A 228 -15.27 6.07 26.39
CA GLN A 228 -15.12 4.98 25.42
C GLN A 228 -15.51 3.65 26.05
N GLN A 229 -16.26 2.85 25.30
CA GLN A 229 -16.57 1.46 25.62
C GLN A 229 -16.11 0.55 24.46
N PRO A 230 -15.74 -0.71 24.74
CA PRO A 230 -15.44 -1.65 23.67
C PRO A 230 -16.61 -1.77 22.69
N ALA A 231 -16.30 -1.75 21.40
CA ALA A 231 -17.29 -1.89 20.34
C ALA A 231 -17.08 -3.18 19.54
N VAL A 232 -18.17 -3.85 19.17
CA VAL A 232 -18.16 -5.00 18.27
C VAL A 232 -19.44 -5.01 17.45
N LEU A 233 -19.30 -5.29 16.16
CA LEU A 233 -20.41 -5.38 15.24
C LEU A 233 -20.12 -6.47 14.20
N THR A 234 -21.14 -7.28 13.93
CA THR A 234 -21.14 -8.26 12.83
C THR A 234 -22.37 -7.97 11.99
N SER A 235 -22.18 -7.53 10.74
CA SER A 235 -23.29 -7.16 9.87
C SER A 235 -24.11 -8.38 9.47
N SER A 236 -25.25 -8.15 8.83
CA SER A 236 -25.96 -9.18 8.08
C SER A 236 -25.10 -9.70 6.92
N TRP A 237 -25.47 -10.86 6.41
CA TRP A 237 -24.90 -11.42 5.19
C TRP A 237 -25.40 -10.67 3.96
N TYR A 238 -24.52 -10.51 2.98
CA TYR A 238 -24.76 -9.87 1.69
C TYR A 238 -24.46 -10.85 0.58
N GLU A 239 -25.36 -10.96 -0.39
CA GLU A 239 -25.23 -11.89 -1.51
C GLU A 239 -24.10 -11.45 -2.46
N LEU A 240 -23.20 -12.39 -2.78
CA LEU A 240 -22.19 -12.19 -3.80
C LEU A 240 -22.79 -12.47 -5.19
N PRO A 241 -22.55 -11.61 -6.18
CA PRO A 241 -22.94 -11.92 -7.54
C PRO A 241 -22.05 -13.03 -8.12
N ALA A 242 -22.47 -13.53 -9.28
CA ALA A 242 -21.62 -14.41 -10.08
C ALA A 242 -20.26 -13.75 -10.37
N ARG A 243 -19.19 -14.56 -10.25
CA ARG A 243 -17.82 -14.12 -10.50
C ARG A 243 -17.66 -13.70 -11.95
N ALA A 244 -17.06 -12.54 -12.16
CA ALA A 244 -16.81 -11.98 -13.48
C ALA A 244 -15.46 -11.25 -13.50
N ALA A 245 -14.79 -11.26 -14.65
CA ALA A 245 -13.45 -10.68 -14.80
C ALA A 245 -13.43 -9.15 -14.64
N ASP A 246 -14.56 -8.49 -14.93
CA ASP A 246 -14.77 -7.06 -14.73
C ASP A 246 -15.13 -6.69 -13.28
N LYS A 247 -15.33 -7.67 -12.41
CA LYS A 247 -15.65 -7.51 -10.98
C LYS A 247 -14.61 -8.18 -10.07
N PRO A 248 -13.34 -7.72 -10.10
CA PRO A 248 -12.25 -8.42 -9.41
C PRO A 248 -12.16 -8.13 -7.90
N LEU A 249 -12.87 -7.11 -7.40
CA LEU A 249 -12.71 -6.62 -6.03
C LEU A 249 -14.08 -6.39 -5.36
N ILE A 250 -14.21 -6.83 -4.11
CA ILE A 250 -15.23 -6.33 -3.19
C ILE A 250 -14.66 -5.10 -2.51
N VAL A 251 -15.45 -4.03 -2.47
CA VAL A 251 -15.02 -2.72 -1.93
C VAL A 251 -16.03 -2.25 -0.89
N PHE A 252 -15.55 -1.61 0.16
CA PHE A 252 -16.36 -0.83 1.08
C PHE A 252 -15.54 0.34 1.60
N SER A 253 -16.22 1.44 1.89
CA SER A 253 -15.56 2.64 2.41
C SER A 253 -15.44 2.52 3.93
N ILE A 254 -14.25 2.87 4.43
CA ILE A 254 -13.86 2.82 5.82
C ILE A 254 -13.30 4.18 6.26
N ALA A 255 -13.41 4.48 7.54
CA ALA A 255 -12.72 5.60 8.19
C ALA A 255 -12.16 5.16 9.55
N GLY A 256 -11.30 5.97 10.14
CA GLY A 256 -10.61 5.65 11.38
C GLY A 256 -9.36 4.79 11.18
N ARG A 257 -8.88 4.17 12.26
CA ARG A 257 -7.63 3.42 12.30
C ARG A 257 -7.94 1.93 12.21
N VAL A 258 -7.58 1.30 11.09
CA VAL A 258 -7.84 -0.12 10.82
C VAL A 258 -6.50 -0.84 10.68
N MET A 259 -6.38 -2.01 11.30
CA MET A 259 -5.19 -2.83 11.18
C MET A 259 -5.04 -3.34 9.75
N SER A 260 -3.89 -3.11 9.12
CA SER A 260 -3.59 -3.58 7.77
C SER A 260 -2.13 -4.00 7.61
N PHE A 261 -1.82 -4.64 6.49
CA PHE A 261 -0.46 -5.02 6.12
C PHE A 261 -0.17 -4.53 4.70
N ASP A 262 1.02 -3.99 4.48
CA ASP A 262 1.47 -3.64 3.14
C ASP A 262 1.96 -4.87 2.35
N GLN A 263 2.35 -4.66 1.09
CA GLN A 263 2.83 -5.74 0.21
C GLN A 263 4.12 -6.42 0.68
N VAL A 264 4.86 -5.81 1.61
CA VAL A 264 6.11 -6.33 2.19
C VAL A 264 5.88 -6.91 3.59
N GLY A 265 4.64 -6.86 4.09
CA GLY A 265 4.23 -7.39 5.38
C GLY A 265 4.42 -6.43 6.55
N ASN A 266 4.71 -5.15 6.31
CA ASN A 266 4.73 -4.16 7.40
C ASN A 266 3.31 -3.92 7.90
N MET A 267 3.15 -3.95 9.21
CA MET A 267 1.86 -3.80 9.87
C MET A 267 1.57 -2.33 10.17
N THR A 268 0.38 -1.88 9.80
CA THR A 268 -0.21 -0.63 10.28
C THR A 268 -1.14 -0.96 11.44
N TYR A 269 -0.91 -0.34 12.60
CA TYR A 269 -1.71 -0.55 13.79
C TYR A 269 -3.12 0.05 13.65
N GLY A 270 -4.12 -0.61 14.23
CA GLY A 270 -5.49 -0.14 14.26
C GLY A 270 -6.45 -1.23 14.73
N GLN A 271 -7.73 -1.02 14.48
CA GLN A 271 -8.81 -1.90 14.90
C GLN A 271 -9.00 -3.09 13.98
N GLU A 272 -9.68 -4.13 14.48
CA GLU A 272 -9.94 -5.35 13.72
C GLU A 272 -11.11 -5.14 12.75
N LEU A 273 -10.84 -5.31 11.46
CA LEU A 273 -11.84 -5.29 10.40
C LEU A 273 -11.61 -6.48 9.46
N PHE A 274 -12.65 -7.28 9.29
CA PHE A 274 -12.62 -8.46 8.43
C PHE A 274 -13.86 -8.50 7.55
N LEU A 275 -13.67 -9.03 6.34
CA LEU A 275 -14.77 -9.54 5.53
C LEU A 275 -14.88 -11.04 5.79
N GLU A 276 -15.94 -11.46 6.44
CA GLU A 276 -16.28 -12.87 6.62
C GLU A 276 -17.05 -13.35 5.38
N TYR A 277 -16.82 -14.60 4.99
CA TYR A 277 -17.48 -15.24 3.86
C TYR A 277 -18.11 -16.58 4.28
N GLY A 278 -19.22 -16.91 3.64
CA GLY A 278 -20.04 -18.06 3.99
C GLY A 278 -20.70 -18.70 2.78
N ARG A 279 -21.39 -19.82 3.04
CA ARG A 279 -22.24 -20.52 2.08
C ARG A 279 -23.68 -20.54 2.58
N ARG A 280 -24.61 -20.09 1.76
CA ARG A 280 -26.04 -20.13 2.04
C ARG A 280 -26.58 -21.55 1.85
N ASN A 281 -27.31 -22.01 2.86
CA ASN A 281 -28.00 -23.28 2.84
C ASN A 281 -29.40 -23.14 2.23
N PRO A 282 -30.02 -24.24 1.75
CA PRO A 282 -31.38 -24.21 1.19
C PRO A 282 -32.46 -23.71 2.15
N ASP A 283 -32.24 -23.83 3.46
CA ASP A 283 -33.13 -23.32 4.51
C ASP A 283 -32.96 -21.81 4.80
N GLY A 284 -32.01 -21.16 4.12
CA GLY A 284 -31.68 -19.74 4.27
C GLY A 284 -30.63 -19.44 5.34
N THR A 285 -30.22 -20.42 6.15
CA THR A 285 -29.10 -20.26 7.09
C THR A 285 -27.77 -20.14 6.34
N VAL A 286 -26.72 -19.63 7.01
CA VAL A 286 -25.39 -19.48 6.41
C VAL A 286 -24.34 -20.25 7.19
N ASP A 287 -23.62 -21.14 6.51
CA ASP A 287 -22.41 -21.78 7.01
C ASP A 287 -21.23 -20.80 6.91
N TYR A 288 -20.59 -20.47 8.04
CA TYR A 288 -19.35 -19.69 8.03
C TYR A 288 -18.20 -20.51 7.42
N LEU A 289 -17.47 -19.93 6.48
CA LEU A 289 -16.33 -20.58 5.82
C LEU A 289 -14.98 -19.98 6.23
N GLY A 290 -14.93 -18.68 6.51
CA GLY A 290 -13.68 -18.01 6.84
C GLY A 290 -13.77 -16.49 6.82
N LYS A 291 -12.62 -15.84 6.94
CA LYS A 291 -12.49 -14.39 6.92
C LYS A 291 -11.24 -13.93 6.20
N TYR A 292 -11.32 -12.74 5.64
CA TYR A 292 -10.21 -12.08 4.95
C TYR A 292 -10.03 -10.66 5.51
N ARG A 293 -8.77 -10.25 5.72
CA ARG A 293 -8.44 -8.89 6.15
C ARG A 293 -8.33 -7.99 4.92
N PRO A 294 -9.14 -6.93 4.79
CA PRO A 294 -9.08 -6.05 3.63
C PRO A 294 -7.72 -5.37 3.47
N LEU A 295 -7.38 -5.09 2.22
CA LEU A 295 -6.24 -4.26 1.85
C LEU A 295 -6.61 -2.78 2.07
N ASP A 296 -5.80 -2.10 2.89
CA ASP A 296 -5.97 -0.69 3.21
C ASP A 296 -4.64 0.06 3.01
N VAL A 297 -4.66 1.05 2.11
CA VAL A 297 -3.50 1.83 1.69
C VAL A 297 -3.42 3.18 2.43
N GLY A 298 -4.48 3.58 3.14
CA GLY A 298 -4.56 4.90 3.75
C GLY A 298 -4.98 6.02 2.77
N PRO A 299 -4.89 7.29 3.21
CA PRO A 299 -4.38 7.71 4.52
C PRO A 299 -5.44 7.60 5.63
N ALA A 300 -5.03 7.16 6.81
CA ALA A 300 -5.87 7.14 8.01
C ALA A 300 -5.75 8.48 8.78
N PRO A 301 -6.76 8.87 9.58
CA PRO A 301 -8.09 8.26 9.76
C PRO A 301 -9.13 8.65 8.69
N SER A 302 -8.75 9.36 7.62
CA SER A 302 -9.68 9.83 6.58
C SER A 302 -10.45 8.70 5.89
N TRP A 303 -11.60 9.05 5.29
CA TRP A 303 -12.37 8.11 4.48
C TRP A 303 -11.55 7.54 3.31
N ARG A 304 -11.59 6.22 3.16
CA ARG A 304 -10.85 5.49 2.12
C ARG A 304 -11.56 4.18 1.77
N ASN A 305 -11.19 3.58 0.66
CA ASN A 305 -11.76 2.30 0.23
C ASN A 305 -10.86 1.15 0.68
N ALA A 306 -11.43 0.25 1.49
CA ALA A 306 -10.89 -1.06 1.79
C ALA A 306 -11.20 -2.01 0.61
N ARG A 307 -10.24 -2.88 0.29
CA ARG A 307 -10.33 -3.74 -0.91
C ARG A 307 -10.14 -5.20 -0.54
N VAL A 308 -11.05 -6.05 -1.00
CA VAL A 308 -10.95 -7.50 -0.83
C VAL A 308 -10.93 -8.13 -2.22
N PRO A 309 -9.79 -8.70 -2.65
CA PRO A 309 -9.72 -9.37 -3.94
C PRO A 309 -10.61 -10.61 -4.00
N MET A 310 -11.39 -10.73 -5.06
CA MET A 310 -12.38 -11.80 -5.21
C MET A 310 -11.71 -13.18 -5.32
N ASP A 311 -10.46 -13.24 -5.80
CA ASP A 311 -9.66 -14.46 -5.88
C ASP A 311 -9.20 -14.99 -4.51
N GLN A 312 -9.25 -14.16 -3.46
CA GLN A 312 -8.99 -14.57 -2.07
C GLN A 312 -10.22 -15.16 -1.38
N ILE A 313 -11.40 -15.02 -1.99
CA ILE A 313 -12.64 -15.61 -1.50
C ILE A 313 -12.83 -16.98 -2.16
N PRO A 314 -13.07 -18.07 -1.40
CA PRO A 314 -13.32 -19.40 -1.96
C PRO A 314 -14.49 -19.44 -2.96
N ALA A 315 -14.38 -20.27 -4.00
CA ALA A 315 -15.39 -20.35 -5.06
C ALA A 315 -16.77 -20.84 -4.58
N ASN A 316 -16.82 -21.57 -3.47
CA ASN A 316 -18.05 -22.07 -2.84
C ASN A 316 -18.70 -21.08 -1.86
N ALA A 317 -18.13 -19.88 -1.68
CA ALA A 317 -18.76 -18.81 -0.92
C ALA A 317 -19.70 -18.01 -1.81
N ASP A 318 -20.93 -17.80 -1.34
CA ASP A 318 -22.00 -17.07 -2.04
C ASP A 318 -22.46 -15.83 -1.26
N VAL A 319 -21.98 -15.65 -0.02
CA VAL A 319 -22.33 -14.51 0.83
C VAL A 319 -21.13 -13.98 1.60
N VAL A 320 -21.16 -12.69 1.92
CA VAL A 320 -20.14 -11.99 2.72
C VAL A 320 -20.77 -11.10 3.78
N ARG A 321 -20.06 -10.84 4.87
CA ARG A 321 -20.45 -9.84 5.88
C ARG A 321 -19.23 -9.16 6.48
N ILE A 322 -19.44 -8.01 7.10
CA ILE A 322 -18.38 -7.27 7.77
C ILE A 322 -18.38 -7.65 9.25
N PHE A 323 -17.20 -8.01 9.76
CA PHE A 323 -16.92 -8.13 11.19
C PHE A 323 -15.97 -7.00 11.60
N ALA A 324 -16.38 -6.22 12.58
CA ALA A 324 -15.62 -5.11 13.12
C ALA A 324 -15.52 -5.22 14.64
N ARG A 325 -14.32 -5.00 15.18
CA ARG A 325 -14.08 -5.03 16.62
C ARG A 325 -13.06 -3.97 17.02
N ASP A 326 -13.45 -3.20 18.02
CA ASP A 326 -12.69 -2.12 18.62
C ASP A 326 -12.64 -2.33 20.14
N PRO A 327 -11.61 -3.02 20.66
CA PRO A 327 -11.46 -3.23 22.09
C PRO A 327 -10.75 -2.04 22.79
N ILE A 328 -10.31 -1.03 22.04
CA ILE A 328 -9.42 0.02 22.55
C ILE A 328 -10.27 1.20 23.05
N LEU A 329 -9.86 1.78 24.18
CA LEU A 329 -10.62 2.85 24.85
C LEU A 329 -9.97 4.23 24.70
N ILE A 330 -9.07 4.37 23.72
CA ILE A 330 -8.39 5.63 23.41
C ILE A 330 -9.23 6.33 22.34
N GLY A 331 -9.64 7.58 22.57
CA GLY A 331 -10.63 8.25 21.71
C GLY A 331 -10.21 8.47 20.24
N ASP A 332 -8.93 8.35 19.91
CA ASP A 332 -8.43 8.41 18.53
C ASP A 332 -8.36 7.03 17.85
N GLN A 333 -8.63 5.96 18.59
CA GLN A 333 -8.69 4.57 18.14
C GLN A 333 -10.15 4.19 17.95
N TRP A 334 -10.66 4.40 16.75
CA TRP A 334 -12.01 4.06 16.34
C TRP A 334 -12.01 3.62 14.87
N LEU A 335 -13.09 3.02 14.41
CA LEU A 335 -13.29 2.70 13.00
C LEU A 335 -14.74 2.94 12.58
N ALA A 336 -14.96 3.18 11.28
CA ALA A 336 -16.28 3.19 10.68
C ALA A 336 -16.26 2.54 9.31
N PHE A 337 -17.42 2.06 8.87
CA PHE A 337 -17.55 1.41 7.57
C PHE A 337 -18.95 1.59 6.97
N THR A 338 -19.02 1.31 5.67
CA THR A 338 -20.22 1.26 4.84
C THR A 338 -20.44 -0.18 4.34
N PRO A 339 -21.60 -0.52 3.76
CA PRO A 339 -21.84 -1.85 3.20
C PRO A 339 -20.85 -2.21 2.08
N PRO A 340 -20.60 -3.52 1.86
CA PRO A 340 -19.83 -3.99 0.72
C PRO A 340 -20.56 -3.76 -0.60
N ARG A 341 -19.80 -3.43 -1.64
CA ARG A 341 -20.24 -3.28 -3.03
C ARG A 341 -19.25 -3.92 -4.00
N ILE A 342 -19.71 -4.24 -5.19
CA ILE A 342 -18.88 -4.87 -6.24
C ILE A 342 -19.16 -4.25 -7.61
N THR A 343 -18.43 -3.19 -7.90
CA THR A 343 -18.64 -2.41 -9.11
C THR A 343 -17.80 -2.97 -10.27
N PRO A 344 -18.37 -3.06 -11.49
CA PRO A 344 -17.59 -3.27 -12.69
C PRO A 344 -16.48 -2.22 -12.80
N ALA A 345 -15.23 -2.67 -12.83
CA ALA A 345 -14.07 -1.81 -12.85
C ALA A 345 -13.57 -1.70 -14.30
N SER A 346 -13.49 -0.47 -14.82
CA SER A 346 -13.08 -0.25 -16.21
C SER A 346 -11.75 0.52 -16.28
N PRO A 347 -10.91 0.28 -17.32
CA PRO A 347 -9.66 1.00 -17.46
C PRO A 347 -9.86 2.52 -17.59
N TRP A 348 -8.96 3.29 -16.96
CA TRP A 348 -8.96 4.75 -16.94
C TRP A 348 -8.99 5.40 -18.34
N THR A 349 -8.52 4.69 -19.37
CA THR A 349 -8.61 5.11 -20.78
C THR A 349 -10.03 5.44 -21.25
N LYS A 350 -11.07 4.92 -20.59
CA LYS A 350 -12.47 5.18 -20.95
C LYS A 350 -13.06 6.45 -20.30
N SER A 351 -12.39 7.07 -19.32
CA SER A 351 -12.87 8.29 -18.64
C SER A 351 -11.73 9.08 -17.97
N PRO A 352 -10.91 9.83 -18.74
CA PRO A 352 -9.72 10.49 -18.18
C PRO A 352 -10.02 11.89 -17.57
N PRO A 353 -9.79 12.11 -16.26
CA PRO A 353 -9.60 13.45 -15.69
C PRO A 353 -8.23 14.06 -16.04
N THR A 354 -8.03 15.32 -15.67
CA THR A 354 -6.78 16.08 -15.86
C THR A 354 -5.63 15.49 -15.03
N PRO A 355 -4.48 15.13 -15.63
CA PRO A 355 -3.35 14.56 -14.90
C PRO A 355 -2.62 15.63 -14.06
N THR A 356 -2.09 15.22 -12.90
CA THR A 356 -1.14 16.00 -12.11
C THR A 356 0.28 15.80 -12.63
N TRP A 357 1.20 16.71 -12.30
CA TRP A 357 2.56 16.72 -12.86
C TRP A 357 3.35 15.42 -12.58
N SER A 358 3.23 14.84 -11.38
CA SER A 358 3.89 13.56 -11.04
C SER A 358 3.34 12.35 -11.81
N ALA A 359 2.07 12.43 -12.25
CA ALA A 359 1.43 11.40 -13.08
C ALA A 359 1.71 11.60 -14.58
N SER A 360 2.33 12.71 -14.98
CA SER A 360 2.78 12.97 -16.35
C SER A 360 4.26 12.63 -16.50
N SER A 361 4.61 11.75 -17.43
CA SER A 361 6.00 11.62 -17.85
C SER A 361 6.42 12.92 -18.54
N PRO A 362 7.54 13.56 -18.15
CA PRO A 362 8.04 14.71 -18.89
C PRO A 362 8.45 14.22 -20.28
N ALA A 363 7.62 14.49 -21.28
CA ALA A 363 8.06 14.46 -22.66
C ALA A 363 9.08 15.60 -22.79
N THR A 364 10.37 15.25 -22.90
CA THR A 364 11.53 16.00 -23.43
C THR A 364 11.56 17.52 -23.19
N PRO A 365 12.65 18.10 -22.65
CA PRO A 365 12.72 19.55 -22.42
C PRO A 365 12.68 20.28 -23.77
N SER A 366 11.55 20.92 -24.09
CA SER A 366 11.52 21.88 -25.20
C SER A 366 12.24 23.13 -24.74
N SER A 367 13.45 23.34 -25.29
CA SER A 367 14.20 24.57 -25.20
C SER A 367 13.41 25.73 -25.81
N SER A 368 12.63 26.44 -25.00
CA SER A 368 12.27 27.85 -25.21
C SER A 368 11.41 28.34 -24.04
N ALA A 369 12.07 28.88 -23.02
CA ALA A 369 11.40 29.78 -22.09
C ALA A 369 11.16 31.10 -22.82
N THR A 370 9.92 31.40 -23.16
CA THR A 370 9.49 32.78 -23.43
C THR A 370 8.10 32.96 -22.83
N SER A 371 8.02 33.95 -21.96
CA SER A 371 6.85 34.40 -21.21
C SER A 371 5.62 34.56 -22.11
N GLY A 372 4.60 33.74 -21.88
CA GLY A 372 3.29 33.85 -22.52
C GLY A 372 2.28 32.96 -21.79
N SER A 373 1.13 33.53 -21.48
CA SER A 373 -0.01 32.96 -20.74
C SER A 373 -0.26 31.47 -21.02
N PRO A 374 -0.59 30.63 -20.00
CA PRO A 374 -0.79 29.20 -20.21
C PRO A 374 -2.11 28.95 -20.95
N SER A 375 -2.04 28.84 -22.26
CA SER A 375 -3.08 28.19 -23.05
C SER A 375 -3.06 26.68 -22.73
N PRO A 376 -4.20 26.05 -22.39
CA PRO A 376 -4.23 24.63 -22.08
C PRO A 376 -3.94 23.83 -23.35
N ARG A 377 -2.72 23.27 -23.45
CA ARG A 377 -2.45 22.26 -24.48
C ARG A 377 -3.31 21.02 -24.16
N PRO A 378 -4.03 20.47 -25.14
CA PRO A 378 -4.94 19.37 -24.89
C PRO A 378 -4.16 18.14 -24.44
N ALA A 379 -4.64 17.50 -23.37
CA ALA A 379 -4.24 16.17 -22.93
C ALA A 379 -4.14 15.20 -24.11
N CYS A 380 -3.26 14.20 -24.00
CA CYS A 380 -3.04 13.10 -24.95
C CYS A 380 -4.30 12.71 -25.76
N ARG A 381 -4.51 13.36 -26.92
CA ARG A 381 -5.61 13.05 -27.86
C ARG A 381 -5.47 11.67 -28.53
N ARG A 382 -4.51 10.84 -28.10
CA ARG A 382 -4.19 9.53 -28.68
C ARG A 382 -4.54 8.33 -27.82
N CYS A 383 -5.24 8.50 -26.70
CA CYS A 383 -5.88 7.36 -26.02
C CYS A 383 -7.27 7.12 -26.62
N LYS A 384 -7.36 6.84 -27.93
CA LYS A 384 -8.60 6.28 -28.50
C LYS A 384 -8.57 4.77 -28.25
N PRO A 385 -9.66 4.15 -27.76
CA PRO A 385 -9.73 2.70 -27.64
C PRO A 385 -9.50 2.07 -29.01
N SER A 386 -8.54 1.15 -29.09
CA SER A 386 -8.35 0.28 -30.24
C SER A 386 -9.63 -0.53 -30.41
N THR A 387 -10.40 -0.24 -31.46
CA THR A 387 -11.46 -1.12 -31.94
C THR A 387 -10.79 -2.25 -32.70
N ALA A 388 -10.80 -3.44 -32.12
CA ALA A 388 -10.59 -4.70 -32.82
C ALA A 388 -11.56 -5.72 -32.22
#